data_AF-A0A1G1FBF9-F1
#
_entry.id   AF-A0A1G1FBF9-F1
#
_cell.length_a   1.000
_cell.length_b   1.000
_cell.length_c   1.000
_cell.angle_alpha   90.00
_cell.angle_beta   90.00
_cell.angle_gamma   90.00
#
_symmetry.space_group_name_H-M   'P 1'
#
loop_
_entity.id
_entity.type
_entity.pdbx_description
1 polymer ?
#
loop_
_entity_poly.entity_id
_entity_poly.type
_entity_poly.pdbx_seq_one_letter_code
_entity_poly.pdbx_strand_id
1 'polypeptide(L)'
;MKFKFKIISIFLLMILMMFAARTNTAFSDTPTQAECVRMHDEIEDDFKKANFCETDTDCKVVQLGGWYIDFGCYKFVNVSINEDELLDKVHRYKADLKCSGKINDCASSGTPVCINKKCSGKKAL
;
A
#
# COMPACT_ATOMS: atom_id res chain seq x y z
N MET A 1 17.60 -40.72 -50.47
CA MET A 1 16.76 -40.46 -49.27
C MET A 1 17.45 -39.69 -48.13
N LYS A 2 18.78 -39.65 -48.01
CA LYS A 2 19.49 -38.97 -46.89
C LYS A 2 19.42 -37.43 -46.89
N PHE A 3 19.17 -36.80 -48.04
CA PHE A 3 19.18 -35.34 -48.19
C PHE A 3 17.92 -34.66 -47.63
N LYS A 4 16.74 -35.30 -47.75
CA LYS A 4 15.47 -34.75 -47.27
C LYS A 4 15.38 -34.70 -45.74
N PHE A 5 16.05 -35.62 -45.04
CA PHE A 5 16.05 -35.71 -43.59
C PHE A 5 16.87 -34.59 -42.91
N LYS A 6 17.98 -34.17 -43.54
CA LYS A 6 18.81 -33.04 -43.05
C LYS A 6 18.07 -31.70 -43.12
N ILE A 7 17.29 -31.47 -44.16
CA ILE A 7 16.55 -30.21 -44.35
C ILE A 7 15.44 -30.09 -43.30
N ILE A 8 14.69 -31.17 -43.03
CA ILE A 8 13.62 -31.18 -42.02
C ILE A 8 14.17 -30.89 -40.61
N SER A 9 15.34 -31.44 -40.27
CA SER A 9 15.97 -31.23 -38.97
C SER A 9 16.42 -29.77 -38.75
N ILE A 10 16.90 -29.08 -39.80
CA ILE A 10 17.31 -27.67 -39.70
C ILE A 10 16.09 -26.75 -39.53
N PHE A 11 14.98 -27.03 -40.22
CA PHE A 11 13.74 -26.27 -40.07
C PHE A 11 13.14 -26.40 -38.66
N LEU A 12 13.20 -27.59 -38.05
CA LEU A 12 12.75 -27.83 -36.67
C LEU A 12 13.58 -27.05 -35.64
N LEU A 13 14.90 -26.96 -35.84
CA LEU A 13 15.79 -26.17 -34.99
C LEU A 13 15.52 -24.66 -35.08
N MET A 14 15.21 -24.14 -36.26
CA MET A 14 14.90 -22.72 -36.42
C MET A 14 13.55 -22.33 -35.78
N ILE A 15 12.55 -23.20 -35.82
CA ILE A 15 11.26 -22.97 -35.13
C ILE A 15 11.47 -22.95 -33.61
N LEU A 16 12.28 -23.86 -33.06
CA LEU A 16 12.59 -23.90 -31.62
C LEU A 16 13.28 -22.63 -31.10
N MET A 17 14.15 -22.00 -31.90
CA MET A 17 14.80 -20.74 -31.51
C MET A 17 13.85 -19.53 -31.53
N MET A 18 12.81 -19.54 -32.37
CA MET A 18 11.79 -18.46 -32.37
C MET A 18 10.88 -18.50 -31.13
N PHE A 19 10.71 -19.66 -30.48
CA PHE A 19 9.96 -19.75 -29.22
C PHE A 19 10.77 -19.33 -27.99
N ALA A 20 12.10 -19.40 -28.04
CA ALA A 20 12.97 -18.96 -26.94
C ALA A 20 13.18 -17.44 -26.87
N ALA A 21 12.81 -16.71 -27.94
CA ALA A 21 12.97 -15.25 -28.03
C ALA A 21 11.73 -14.43 -27.64
N ARG A 22 10.73 -15.05 -26.99
CA ARG A 22 9.76 -14.27 -26.20
C ARG A 22 10.42 -13.86 -24.90
N THR A 23 11.32 -12.89 -25.00
CA THR A 23 11.78 -12.12 -23.85
C THR A 23 10.54 -11.52 -23.19
N ASN A 24 10.21 -11.99 -21.99
CA ASN A 24 9.30 -11.31 -21.09
C ASN A 24 9.87 -9.91 -20.85
N THR A 25 9.46 -8.94 -21.68
CA THR A 25 9.48 -7.54 -21.31
C THR A 25 8.47 -7.41 -20.20
N ALA A 26 8.88 -7.79 -18.98
CA ALA A 26 8.24 -7.32 -17.78
C ALA A 26 8.45 -5.80 -17.81
N PHE A 27 7.42 -5.08 -18.26
CA PHE A 27 7.33 -3.67 -17.98
C PHE A 27 7.41 -3.57 -16.46
N SER A 28 8.58 -3.14 -15.98
CA SER A 28 8.73 -2.74 -14.59
C SER A 28 7.92 -1.45 -14.47
N ASP A 29 6.60 -1.59 -14.28
CA ASP A 29 5.69 -0.48 -14.02
C ASP A 29 6.17 0.16 -12.72
N THR A 30 7.08 1.12 -12.88
CA THR A 30 7.50 1.97 -11.78
C THR A 30 6.26 2.76 -11.42
N PRO A 31 5.79 2.70 -10.16
CA PRO A 31 4.61 3.41 -9.71
C PRO A 31 4.65 4.85 -10.20
N THR A 32 3.62 5.24 -10.94
CA THR A 32 3.49 6.61 -11.40
C THR A 32 3.16 7.51 -10.21
N GLN A 33 3.61 8.77 -10.25
CA GLN A 33 3.23 9.75 -9.24
C GLN A 33 1.70 9.85 -9.08
N ALA A 34 0.94 9.64 -10.16
CA ALA A 34 -0.52 9.63 -10.15
C ALA A 34 -1.10 8.48 -9.31
N GLU A 35 -0.47 7.30 -9.32
CA GLU A 35 -0.88 6.17 -8.48
C GLU A 35 -0.62 6.43 -7.00
N CYS A 36 0.51 7.05 -6.67
CA CYS A 36 0.78 7.50 -5.30
C CYS A 36 -0.30 8.47 -4.82
N VAL A 37 -0.62 9.51 -5.60
CA VAL A 37 -1.64 10.49 -5.24
C VAL A 37 -3.01 9.84 -5.06
N ARG A 38 -3.42 8.98 -6.00
CA ARG A 38 -4.70 8.27 -5.91
C ARG A 38 -4.78 7.40 -4.65
N MET A 39 -3.75 6.59 -4.39
CA MET A 39 -3.75 5.69 -3.24
C MET A 39 -3.64 6.47 -1.91
N HIS A 40 -2.92 7.59 -1.88
CA HIS A 40 -2.90 8.51 -0.75
C HIS A 40 -4.31 9.02 -0.43
N ASP A 41 -5.03 9.51 -1.44
CA ASP A 41 -6.36 10.08 -1.26
C ASP A 41 -7.38 9.03 -0.81
N GLU A 42 -7.29 7.80 -1.34
CA GLU A 42 -8.10 6.66 -0.89
C GLU A 42 -7.85 6.34 0.59
N ILE A 43 -6.58 6.28 1.02
CA ILE A 43 -6.22 6.01 2.42
C ILE A 43 -6.70 7.13 3.36
N GLU A 44 -6.53 8.40 2.97
CA GLU A 44 -7.02 9.53 3.76
C GLU A 44 -8.55 9.54 3.89
N ASP A 45 -9.27 9.18 2.82
CA ASP A 45 -10.72 9.05 2.87
C ASP A 45 -11.18 7.89 3.77
N ASP A 46 -10.48 6.74 3.72
CA ASP A 46 -10.73 5.62 4.62
C ASP A 46 -10.49 6.00 6.10
N PHE A 47 -9.41 6.72 6.41
CA PHE A 47 -9.18 7.24 7.76
C PHE A 47 -10.27 8.23 8.20
N LYS A 48 -10.75 9.10 7.31
CA LYS A 48 -11.85 10.03 7.61
C LYS A 48 -13.14 9.30 7.92
N LYS A 49 -13.48 8.28 7.11
CA LYS A 49 -14.66 7.43 7.33
C LYS A 49 -14.56 6.62 8.62
N ALA A 50 -13.36 6.16 8.96
CA ALA A 50 -13.08 5.44 10.20
C ALA A 50 -13.13 6.34 11.46
N ASN A 51 -13.08 7.67 11.30
CA ASN A 51 -13.03 8.62 12.41
C ASN A 51 -14.44 9.07 12.86
N PHE A 52 -15.13 8.19 13.58
CA PHE A 52 -16.44 8.47 14.18
C PHE A 52 -16.53 7.91 15.59
N CYS A 53 -17.41 8.48 16.43
CA CYS A 53 -17.68 7.97 17.78
C CYS A 53 -18.97 8.54 18.36
N GLU A 54 -19.52 7.87 19.35
CA GLU A 54 -20.55 8.42 20.23
C GLU A 54 -20.03 8.68 21.64
N THR A 55 -19.09 7.85 22.09
CA THR A 55 -18.48 7.86 23.42
C THR A 55 -16.96 7.69 23.33
N ASP A 56 -16.24 8.04 24.40
CA ASP A 56 -14.78 7.91 24.46
C ASP A 56 -14.30 6.46 24.25
N THR A 57 -15.08 5.47 24.68
CA THR A 57 -14.76 4.04 24.55
C THR A 57 -14.84 3.53 23.12
N ASP A 58 -15.47 4.29 22.23
CA ASP A 58 -15.52 3.96 20.81
C ASP A 58 -14.21 4.27 20.09
N CYS A 59 -13.28 4.98 20.74
CA CYS A 59 -12.07 5.49 20.10
C CYS A 59 -10.83 4.67 20.44
N LYS A 60 -10.05 4.33 19.40
CA LYS A 60 -8.72 3.74 19.51
C LYS A 60 -7.69 4.53 18.71
N VAL A 61 -6.42 4.26 18.98
CA VAL A 61 -5.28 4.81 18.23
C VAL A 61 -4.70 3.73 17.33
N VAL A 62 -4.62 4.00 16.04
CA VAL A 62 -3.83 3.20 15.10
C VAL A 62 -2.44 3.81 15.01
N GLN A 63 -1.43 3.06 15.42
CA GLN A 63 -0.04 3.49 15.38
C GLN A 63 0.55 3.18 14.01
N LEU A 64 0.93 4.22 13.27
CA LEU A 64 1.60 4.09 11.97
C LEU A 64 3.13 4.14 12.16
N GLY A 65 3.59 4.96 13.11
CA GLY A 65 5.01 5.22 13.33
C GLY A 65 5.63 6.10 12.24
N GLY A 66 6.96 6.22 12.24
CA GLY A 66 7.67 7.18 11.38
C GLY A 66 7.79 6.78 9.91
N TRP A 67 7.26 5.63 9.50
CA TRP A 67 7.41 5.10 8.13
C TRP A 67 6.33 5.53 7.15
N TYR A 68 5.32 6.26 7.63
CA TYR A 68 4.14 6.64 6.86
C TYR A 68 3.86 8.13 7.03
N ILE A 69 4.90 8.95 6.80
CA ILE A 69 4.91 10.39 7.12
C ILE A 69 3.71 11.13 6.52
N ASP A 70 3.27 10.73 5.32
CA ASP A 70 2.19 11.38 4.58
C ASP A 70 0.85 11.30 5.32
N PHE A 71 0.66 10.27 6.15
CA PHE A 71 -0.54 10.06 6.96
C PHE A 71 -0.32 10.47 8.43
N GLY A 72 0.89 10.87 8.81
CA GLY A 72 1.31 11.13 10.18
C GLY A 72 1.68 9.86 10.97
N CYS A 73 2.03 10.03 12.23
CA CYS A 73 2.52 8.93 13.07
C CYS A 73 1.43 8.03 13.66
N TYR A 74 0.21 8.54 13.76
CA TYR A 74 -0.93 7.82 14.32
C TYR A 74 -2.23 8.44 13.80
N LYS A 75 -3.30 7.66 13.84
CA LYS A 75 -4.66 8.11 13.54
C LYS A 75 -5.60 7.67 14.65
N PHE A 76 -6.60 8.48 14.96
CA PHE A 76 -7.68 8.11 15.86
C PHE A 76 -8.86 7.61 15.04
N VAL A 77 -9.37 6.44 15.39
CA VAL A 77 -10.45 5.79 14.64
C VAL A 77 -11.42 5.11 15.59
N ASN A 78 -12.59 4.73 15.07
CA ASN A 78 -13.54 3.93 15.81
C ASN A 78 -13.02 2.51 16.04
N VAL A 79 -13.31 1.92 17.20
CA VAL A 79 -12.91 0.54 17.54
C VAL A 79 -13.49 -0.52 16.60
N SER A 80 -14.66 -0.25 16.00
CA SER A 80 -15.38 -1.19 15.12
C SER A 80 -14.78 -1.35 13.72
N ILE A 81 -13.81 -0.51 13.33
CA ILE A 81 -13.20 -0.58 12.01
C ILE A 81 -12.24 -1.76 11.88
N ASN A 82 -12.18 -2.32 10.67
CA ASN A 82 -11.19 -3.33 10.31
C ASN A 82 -9.81 -2.68 10.14
N GLU A 83 -9.01 -2.71 11.20
CA GLU A 83 -7.69 -2.07 11.24
C GLU A 83 -6.69 -2.77 10.31
N ASP A 84 -6.78 -4.09 10.18
CA ASP A 84 -5.86 -4.87 9.33
C ASP A 84 -6.00 -4.46 7.86
N GLU A 85 -7.24 -4.32 7.37
CA GLU A 85 -7.49 -3.87 5.99
C GLU A 85 -6.95 -2.46 5.74
N LEU A 86 -7.12 -1.56 6.71
CA LEU A 86 -6.62 -0.19 6.63
C LEU A 86 -5.09 -0.15 6.62
N LEU A 87 -4.45 -0.92 7.51
CA LEU A 87 -2.99 -1.01 7.59
C LEU A 87 -2.39 -1.71 6.38
N ASP A 88 -3.06 -2.69 5.77
CA ASP A 88 -2.63 -3.33 4.53
C ASP A 88 -2.57 -2.32 3.38
N LYS A 89 -3.55 -1.43 3.25
CA LYS A 89 -3.50 -0.34 2.26
C LYS A 89 -2.32 0.59 2.52
N VAL A 90 -2.13 1.03 3.76
CA VAL A 90 -0.99 1.88 4.14
C VAL A 90 0.34 1.18 3.87
N HIS A 91 0.43 -0.12 4.14
CA HIS A 91 1.61 -0.93 3.88
C HIS A 91 1.92 -0.98 2.38
N ARG A 92 0.93 -1.26 1.53
CA ARG A 92 1.11 -1.32 0.08
C ARG A 92 1.56 0.02 -0.52
N TYR A 93 1.01 1.12 -0.05
CA TYR A 93 1.42 2.48 -0.46
C TYR A 93 2.92 2.71 -0.24
N LYS A 94 3.46 2.22 0.89
CA LYS A 94 4.90 2.28 1.19
C LYS A 94 5.70 1.18 0.48
N ALA A 95 5.29 -0.08 0.61
CA ALA A 95 6.10 -1.24 0.28
C ALA A 95 6.08 -1.55 -1.21
N ASP A 96 4.91 -1.46 -1.84
CA ASP A 96 4.73 -1.81 -3.24
C ASP A 96 4.95 -0.58 -4.11
N LEU A 97 4.33 0.54 -3.74
CA LEU A 97 4.39 1.76 -4.54
C LEU A 97 5.58 2.69 -4.21
N LYS A 98 6.30 2.43 -3.11
CA LYS A 98 7.44 3.26 -2.66
C LYS A 98 7.11 4.75 -2.51
N CYS A 99 5.86 5.08 -2.20
CA CYS A 99 5.37 6.46 -2.20
C CYS A 99 5.68 7.23 -0.91
N SER A 100 5.99 6.55 0.20
CA SER A 100 6.15 7.21 1.51
C SER A 100 7.60 7.39 1.95
N GLY A 101 7.85 8.52 2.61
CA GLY A 101 9.11 8.82 3.30
C GLY A 101 9.18 8.27 4.73
N LYS A 102 10.31 8.52 5.39
CA LYS A 102 10.54 8.14 6.79
C LYS A 102 10.97 9.34 7.64
N ILE A 103 10.41 9.44 8.84
CA ILE A 103 10.90 10.25 9.95
C ILE A 103 11.37 9.36 11.10
N ASN A 104 12.28 9.88 11.92
CA ASN A 104 12.83 9.13 13.04
C ASN A 104 12.03 9.33 14.34
N ASP A 105 11.38 10.48 14.51
CA ASP A 105 10.70 10.83 15.75
C ASP A 105 9.21 11.05 15.54
N CYS A 106 8.41 10.38 16.37
CA CYS A 106 6.97 10.53 16.45
C CYS A 106 6.57 11.03 17.84
N ALA A 107 5.72 12.04 17.89
CA ALA A 107 5.11 12.46 19.14
C ALA A 107 4.16 11.38 19.69
N SER A 108 3.97 11.35 21.01
CA SER A 108 2.96 10.49 21.64
C SER A 108 1.56 10.88 21.19
N SER A 109 0.70 9.88 20.94
CA SER A 109 -0.69 10.08 20.54
C SER A 109 -1.57 10.64 21.67
N GLY A 110 -1.16 10.53 22.93
CA GLY A 110 -2.05 10.81 24.05
C GLY A 110 -3.21 9.81 24.15
N THR A 111 -4.24 10.16 24.91
CA THR A 111 -5.39 9.29 25.17
C THR A 111 -6.50 9.55 24.15
N PRO A 112 -7.04 8.51 23.47
CA PRO A 112 -8.16 8.68 22.55
C PRO A 112 -9.43 9.10 23.31
N VAL A 113 -10.13 10.11 22.80
CA VAL A 113 -11.39 10.63 23.33
C VAL A 113 -12.34 10.99 22.18
N CYS A 114 -13.64 11.00 22.47
CA CYS A 114 -14.67 11.40 21.53
C CYS A 114 -15.02 12.88 21.69
N ILE A 115 -14.75 13.68 20.66
CA ILE A 115 -15.04 15.12 20.63
C ILE A 115 -15.79 15.42 19.34
N ASN A 116 -16.97 16.04 19.46
CA ASN A 116 -17.81 16.39 18.30
C ASN A 116 -18.07 15.21 17.35
N LYS A 117 -18.38 14.03 17.92
CA LYS A 117 -18.63 12.77 17.20
C LYS A 117 -17.43 12.26 16.38
N LYS A 118 -16.21 12.69 16.73
CA LYS A 118 -14.95 12.28 16.11
C LYS A 118 -13.93 11.86 17.16
N CYS A 119 -13.13 10.85 16.85
CA CYS A 119 -12.05 10.43 17.72
C CYS A 119 -10.87 11.40 17.61
N SER A 120 -10.34 11.82 18.75
CA SER A 120 -9.24 12.78 18.87
C SER A 120 -8.33 12.44 20.06
N GLY A 121 -7.19 13.12 20.16
CA GLY A 121 -6.25 12.96 21.27
C GLY A 121 -6.45 14.00 22.36
N LYS A 122 -6.57 13.55 23.61
CA LYS A 122 -6.41 14.40 24.78
C LYS A 122 -4.97 14.27 25.29
N LYS A 123 -4.26 15.40 25.41
CA LYS A 123 -2.95 15.40 26.08
C LYS A 123 -3.13 14.90 27.51
N ALA A 124 -2.28 13.97 27.94
CA ALA A 124 -2.15 13.66 29.35
C ALA A 124 -1.71 14.95 30.07
N LEU A 125 -2.53 15.41 31.01
CA LEU A 125 -2.22 16.55 31.89
C LEU A 125 -1.13 16.15 32.89
#